data_AF-A0A1E1KSL6-F1
#
_entry.id   AF-A0A1E1KSL6-F1
#
_cell.length_a   1.000
_cell.length_b   1.000
_cell.length_c   1.000
_cell.angle_alpha   90.00
_cell.angle_beta   90.00
_cell.angle_gamma   90.00
#
_symmetry.space_group_name_H-M   'P 1'
#
loop_
_entity.id
_entity.type
_entity.pdbx_description
1 polymer ?
#
loop_
_entity_poly.entity_id
_entity_poly.type
_entity_poly.pdbx_seq_one_letter_code
_entity_poly.pdbx_strand_id
1 'polypeptide(L)'
;MFIMPKWLQWRSNLPVHVVTHGDPQIEAPRIEDNPAKISSNALKYLRPTSPPDRFDIALPSVLPPKPLVRPGVPLVTYVYVESDYARINLKFFIDHGLHAAADFVFILNGETDVGSLIPQDQANIKIIRRQNTCYDLGSHWEVLNARNRGGKALRDTYKRFILMNASVRGPFIPHWSRECWTSAYLGKLNDKLVGSAINCRDGTSNQYVMSMIWATDSIGLNLILTPAGIGQCFSTLEETILGEIRTTPLLKSSGYHVDAMMTMFQSKPDYGFENCAVEGDMLAEKGYAGFNVHPFELMFIKTNRGIDPLMIETMSKWVDQSGYRSYDVCGEK
;
A
#
# COMPACT_ATOMS: atom_id res chain seq x y z
N MET A 1 4.79 -19.96 57.28
CA MET A 1 4.91 -21.06 56.30
C MET A 1 3.99 -20.72 55.15
N PHE A 2 4.59 -20.47 53.99
CA PHE A 2 3.99 -20.00 52.74
C PHE A 2 3.04 -21.03 52.11
N ILE A 3 1.89 -20.60 51.57
CA ILE A 3 1.29 -21.20 50.37
C ILE A 3 0.64 -20.09 49.52
N MET A 4 1.09 -19.96 48.28
CA MET A 4 0.61 -19.06 47.21
C MET A 4 -0.73 -19.51 46.60
N PRO A 5 -1.55 -18.61 46.00
CA PRO A 5 -2.53 -18.99 45.00
C PRO A 5 -1.96 -18.92 43.57
N LYS A 6 -2.37 -19.88 42.75
CA LYS A 6 -1.99 -20.06 41.33
C LYS A 6 -2.54 -18.96 40.42
N TRP A 7 -1.72 -18.62 39.44
CA TRP A 7 -2.01 -17.82 38.25
C TRP A 7 -2.92 -18.54 37.23
N LEU A 8 -3.67 -17.75 36.44
CA LEU A 8 -4.21 -17.90 35.07
C LEU A 8 -5.64 -17.28 35.03
N GLN A 9 -6.09 -16.45 34.08
CA GLN A 9 -5.61 -16.07 32.76
C GLN A 9 -6.37 -14.78 32.38
N TRP A 10 -5.68 -13.68 32.10
CA TRP A 10 -6.31 -12.42 31.71
C TRP A 10 -6.65 -12.46 30.20
N ARG A 11 -7.94 -12.36 29.86
CA ARG A 11 -8.41 -11.98 28.52
C ARG A 11 -8.91 -10.54 28.57
N SER A 12 -8.13 -9.61 28.02
CA SER A 12 -8.53 -8.22 27.81
C SER A 12 -9.43 -8.12 26.57
N ASN A 13 -10.74 -8.28 26.75
CA ASN A 13 -11.73 -7.94 25.73
C ASN A 13 -11.90 -6.42 25.69
N LEU A 14 -11.44 -5.79 24.60
CA LEU A 14 -11.91 -4.47 24.19
C LEU A 14 -13.40 -4.60 23.81
N PRO A 15 -14.29 -3.71 24.27
CA PRO A 15 -15.69 -3.75 23.84
C PRO A 15 -15.77 -3.39 22.35
N VAL A 16 -16.18 -4.36 21.54
CA VAL A 16 -16.55 -4.18 20.13
C VAL A 16 -17.89 -3.45 20.12
N HIS A 17 -17.88 -2.16 19.79
CA HIS A 17 -19.11 -1.48 19.40
C HIS A 17 -19.49 -2.00 18.01
N VAL A 18 -20.51 -2.87 17.97
CA VAL A 18 -21.10 -3.37 16.73
C VAL A 18 -21.90 -2.23 16.11
N VAL A 19 -21.38 -1.68 15.01
CA VAL A 19 -22.14 -0.79 14.13
C VAL A 19 -22.30 -1.53 12.81
N THR A 20 -23.51 -2.01 12.54
CA THR A 20 -23.89 -2.62 11.26
C THR A 20 -24.10 -1.51 10.23
N HIS A 21 -23.15 -1.35 9.31
CA HIS A 21 -23.34 -0.53 8.11
C HIS A 21 -22.99 -1.34 6.86
N GLY A 22 -23.97 -1.46 5.96
CA GLY A 22 -23.79 -1.86 4.57
C GLY A 22 -23.79 -3.37 4.30
N ASP A 23 -24.30 -3.73 3.12
CA ASP A 23 -24.21 -5.07 2.55
C ASP A 23 -22.73 -5.54 2.46
N PRO A 24 -22.46 -6.86 2.50
CA PRO A 24 -21.12 -7.39 2.34
C PRO A 24 -20.48 -6.89 1.04
N GLN A 25 -19.25 -6.38 1.14
CA GLN A 25 -18.52 -5.82 0.01
C GLN A 25 -18.27 -6.91 -1.04
N ILE A 26 -18.81 -6.73 -2.24
CA ILE A 26 -18.57 -7.62 -3.39
C ILE A 26 -17.36 -7.07 -4.16
N GLU A 27 -16.45 -7.98 -4.48
CA GLU A 27 -15.21 -7.73 -5.22
C GLU A 27 -15.46 -7.08 -6.59
N ALA A 28 -14.49 -6.34 -7.13
CA ALA A 28 -14.51 -5.94 -8.53
C ALA A 28 -14.55 -7.20 -9.42
N PRO A 29 -15.36 -7.23 -10.49
CA PRO A 29 -15.56 -8.43 -11.30
C PRO A 29 -14.25 -8.95 -11.91
N ARG A 30 -14.09 -10.28 -11.88
CA ARG A 30 -12.99 -11.00 -12.54
C ARG A 30 -13.09 -10.83 -14.05
N ILE A 31 -11.96 -10.64 -14.74
CA ILE A 31 -11.89 -10.86 -16.18
C ILE A 31 -11.77 -12.38 -16.38
N GLU A 32 -12.81 -13.00 -16.95
CA GLU A 32 -12.96 -14.47 -17.01
C GLU A 32 -11.99 -15.17 -17.98
N ASP A 33 -11.35 -14.44 -18.88
CA ASP A 33 -10.43 -15.02 -19.87
C ASP A 33 -8.96 -14.68 -19.54
N ASN A 34 -8.32 -15.54 -18.74
CA ASN A 34 -6.89 -15.44 -18.44
C ASN A 34 -6.04 -16.24 -19.47
N PRO A 35 -5.27 -15.58 -20.37
CA PRO A 35 -4.42 -16.27 -21.35
C PRO A 35 -3.18 -16.98 -20.75
N ALA A 36 -2.96 -16.92 -19.43
CA ALA A 36 -1.82 -17.53 -18.73
C ALA A 36 -1.67 -19.05 -18.95
N LYS A 37 -2.71 -19.77 -19.39
CA LYS A 37 -2.59 -21.21 -19.73
C LYS A 37 -1.73 -21.47 -20.96
N ILE A 38 -1.52 -20.50 -21.86
CA ILE A 38 -0.81 -20.70 -23.12
C ILE A 38 0.70 -20.41 -23.00
N SER A 39 1.14 -19.51 -22.12
CA SER A 39 2.55 -19.06 -22.08
C SER A 39 3.51 -19.98 -21.29
N SER A 40 2.98 -20.93 -20.50
CA SER A 40 3.80 -21.84 -19.67
C SER A 40 4.79 -22.71 -20.46
N ASN A 41 4.54 -22.95 -21.75
CA ASN A 41 5.45 -23.70 -22.62
C ASN A 41 6.63 -22.88 -23.15
N ALA A 42 6.53 -21.53 -23.19
CA ALA A 42 7.58 -20.67 -23.72
C ALA A 42 8.68 -20.35 -22.69
N LEU A 43 8.40 -20.50 -21.39
CA LEU A 43 9.29 -20.11 -20.28
C LEU A 43 10.26 -21.22 -19.81
N LYS A 44 10.29 -22.39 -20.47
CA LYS A 44 11.13 -23.54 -20.07
C LYS A 44 12.63 -23.37 -20.32
N TYR A 45 13.09 -22.30 -20.97
CA TYR A 45 14.47 -22.21 -21.48
C TYR A 45 15.33 -21.03 -21.03
N LEU A 46 14.91 -20.22 -20.05
CA LEU A 46 15.78 -19.16 -19.54
C LEU A 46 16.52 -19.63 -18.29
N ARG A 47 17.78 -20.08 -18.47
CA ARG A 47 18.74 -20.24 -17.38
C ARG A 47 19.33 -18.86 -17.05
N PRO A 48 19.41 -18.45 -15.77
CA PRO A 48 20.11 -17.21 -15.39
C PRO A 48 21.57 -17.25 -15.85
N THR A 49 22.04 -16.20 -16.51
CA THR A 49 23.42 -16.07 -17.03
C THR A 49 24.35 -15.29 -16.10
N SER A 50 23.85 -14.81 -14.95
CA SER A 50 24.62 -13.98 -14.02
C SER A 50 25.02 -14.78 -12.77
N PRO A 51 26.27 -14.67 -12.29
CA PRO A 51 26.66 -15.21 -10.99
C PRO A 51 25.79 -14.59 -9.88
N PRO A 52 25.40 -15.35 -8.84
CA PRO A 52 24.76 -14.78 -7.66
C PRO A 52 25.77 -13.88 -6.95
N ASP A 53 25.51 -12.58 -6.89
CA ASP A 53 26.25 -11.67 -6.03
C ASP A 53 26.07 -12.14 -4.57
N ARG A 54 27.17 -12.45 -3.90
CA ARG A 54 27.16 -12.80 -2.47
C ARG A 54 26.82 -11.54 -1.67
N PHE A 55 25.60 -11.51 -1.13
CA PHE A 55 25.24 -10.59 -0.06
C PHE A 55 25.65 -11.22 1.26
N ASP A 56 26.56 -10.55 1.99
CA ASP A 56 26.94 -10.96 3.35
C ASP A 56 25.75 -10.73 4.29
N ILE A 57 25.23 -11.83 4.84
CA ILE A 57 24.10 -11.82 5.77
C ILE A 57 24.60 -11.27 7.12
N ALA A 58 24.24 -10.03 7.43
CA ALA A 58 24.38 -9.51 8.79
C ALA A 58 23.39 -10.23 9.72
N LEU A 59 23.92 -10.80 10.82
CA LEU A 59 23.10 -11.44 11.85
C LEU A 59 22.25 -10.42 12.62
N PRO A 60 20.97 -10.72 12.92
CA PRO A 60 20.13 -9.82 13.70
C PRO A 60 20.58 -9.74 15.16
N SER A 61 20.80 -8.52 15.64
CA SER A 61 21.03 -8.26 17.07
C SER A 61 19.70 -8.31 17.83
N VAL A 62 19.63 -9.16 18.85
CA VAL A 62 18.47 -9.31 19.72
C VAL A 62 18.48 -8.19 20.75
N LEU A 63 17.88 -7.05 20.40
CA LEU A 63 17.50 -6.02 21.36
C LEU A 63 16.04 -6.22 21.79
N PRO A 64 15.69 -5.88 23.05
CA PRO A 64 14.32 -5.99 23.54
C PRO A 64 13.36 -5.17 22.67
N PRO A 65 12.10 -5.59 22.52
CA PRO A 65 11.15 -4.94 21.62
C PRO A 65 10.97 -3.49 22.04
N LYS A 66 11.44 -2.57 21.18
CA LYS A 66 11.20 -1.15 21.31
C LYS A 66 9.68 -0.88 21.18
N PRO A 67 9.17 0.21 21.78
CA PRO A 67 7.76 0.56 21.66
C PRO A 67 7.32 0.63 20.19
N LEU A 68 6.13 0.11 19.90
CA LEU A 68 5.45 0.06 18.59
C LEU A 68 5.51 1.37 17.79
N VAL A 69 5.63 2.49 18.50
CA VAL A 69 5.47 3.81 17.91
C VAL A 69 6.81 4.52 17.92
N ARG A 70 7.37 4.68 16.72
CA ARG A 70 8.60 5.44 16.49
C ARG A 70 8.24 6.69 15.68
N PRO A 71 7.90 7.84 16.31
CA PRO A 71 7.46 9.04 15.59
C PRO A 71 8.42 9.57 14.51
N GLY A 72 9.69 9.18 14.58
CA GLY A 72 10.73 9.56 13.63
C GLY A 72 10.81 8.69 12.36
N VAL A 73 10.04 7.61 12.24
CA VAL A 73 9.96 6.77 11.04
C VAL A 73 8.56 6.89 10.42
N PRO A 74 8.37 6.62 9.10
CA PRO A 74 7.06 6.65 8.50
C PRO A 74 6.17 5.49 8.97
N LEU A 75 4.86 5.75 8.99
CA LEU A 75 3.83 4.73 9.19
C LEU A 75 3.28 4.26 7.84
N VAL A 76 3.39 2.97 7.55
CA VAL A 76 2.73 2.31 6.42
C VAL A 76 1.47 1.61 6.93
N THR A 77 0.33 1.93 6.34
CA THR A 77 -0.92 1.19 6.55
C THR A 77 -1.25 0.39 5.31
N TYR A 78 -1.52 -0.90 5.47
CA TYR A 78 -1.82 -1.82 4.39
C TYR A 78 -3.22 -2.42 4.63
N VAL A 79 -4.22 -1.99 3.84
CA VAL A 79 -5.57 -2.56 3.92
C VAL A 79 -5.68 -3.81 3.05
N TYR A 80 -6.19 -4.88 3.65
CA TYR A 80 -6.35 -6.18 3.03
C TYR A 80 -7.79 -6.67 3.16
N VAL A 81 -8.37 -7.08 2.04
CA VAL A 81 -9.56 -7.92 1.95
C VAL A 81 -9.13 -9.18 1.21
N GLU A 82 -9.62 -10.33 1.66
CA GLU A 82 -9.26 -11.62 1.06
C GLU A 82 -9.69 -11.71 -0.41
N SER A 83 -8.73 -12.04 -1.28
CA SER A 83 -9.01 -12.49 -2.65
C SER A 83 -7.81 -13.19 -3.30
N ASP A 84 -8.05 -13.81 -4.46
CA ASP A 84 -7.04 -14.56 -5.20
C ASP A 84 -5.81 -13.71 -5.54
N TYR A 85 -5.99 -12.46 -5.98
CA TYR A 85 -4.88 -11.55 -6.27
C TYR A 85 -4.32 -10.90 -5.00
N ALA A 86 -5.18 -10.52 -4.04
CA ALA A 86 -4.77 -9.82 -2.83
C ALA A 86 -3.83 -10.68 -1.98
N ARG A 87 -4.10 -11.98 -1.87
CA ARG A 87 -3.24 -12.92 -1.14
C ARG A 87 -1.86 -13.05 -1.78
N ILE A 88 -1.78 -13.09 -3.11
CA ILE A 88 -0.50 -13.15 -3.82
C ILE A 88 0.28 -11.86 -3.59
N ASN A 89 -0.40 -10.72 -3.69
CA ASN A 89 0.20 -9.40 -3.49
C ASN A 89 0.71 -9.21 -2.05
N LEU A 90 -0.04 -9.68 -1.05
CA LEU A 90 0.37 -9.64 0.34
C LEU A 90 1.62 -10.49 0.59
N LYS A 91 1.67 -11.72 0.05
CA LYS A 91 2.87 -12.57 0.17
C LYS A 91 4.10 -11.90 -0.43
N PHE A 92 3.97 -11.39 -1.66
CA PHE A 92 5.04 -10.64 -2.31
C PHE A 92 5.49 -9.42 -1.47
N PHE A 93 4.55 -8.69 -0.88
CA PHE A 93 4.86 -7.55 -0.02
C PHE A 93 5.55 -7.96 1.30
N ILE A 94 5.16 -9.08 1.91
CA ILE A 94 5.82 -9.62 3.10
C ILE A 94 7.27 -9.99 2.77
N ASP A 95 7.49 -10.67 1.65
CA ASP A 95 8.81 -11.16 1.25
C ASP A 95 9.76 -10.04 0.84
N HIS A 96 9.24 -9.01 0.16
CA HIS A 96 10.09 -7.98 -0.50
C HIS A 96 9.89 -6.56 0.02
N GLY A 97 8.76 -6.22 0.63
CA GLY A 97 8.39 -4.84 0.98
C GLY A 97 8.66 -4.43 2.43
N LEU A 98 8.69 -5.38 3.37
CA LEU A 98 8.94 -5.11 4.78
C LEU A 98 10.41 -4.67 5.03
N HIS A 99 10.60 -3.75 5.98
CA HIS A 99 11.92 -3.29 6.42
C HIS A 99 11.90 -2.68 7.82
N ALA A 100 13.07 -2.48 8.46
CA ALA A 100 13.15 -1.96 9.83
C ALA A 100 12.95 -0.43 9.92
N ALA A 101 13.15 0.31 8.83
CA ALA A 101 13.07 1.78 8.77
C ALA A 101 11.63 2.37 8.67
N ALA A 102 10.58 1.57 8.82
CA ALA A 102 9.19 2.03 8.89
C ALA A 102 8.39 1.19 9.90
N ASP A 103 7.27 1.73 10.39
CA ASP A 103 6.28 0.98 11.17
C ASP A 103 5.13 0.56 10.23
N PHE A 104 4.68 -0.69 10.33
CA PHE A 104 3.67 -1.30 9.46
C PHE A 104 2.42 -1.68 10.25
N VAL A 105 1.26 -1.26 9.76
CA VAL A 105 -0.05 -1.66 10.29
C VAL A 105 -0.83 -2.34 9.18
N PHE A 106 -0.98 -3.66 9.29
CA PHE A 106 -1.86 -4.46 8.44
C PHE A 106 -3.28 -4.40 8.96
N ILE A 107 -4.21 -3.94 8.13
CA ILE A 107 -5.62 -3.81 8.43
C ILE A 107 -6.35 -4.92 7.67
N LEU A 108 -6.68 -6.00 8.38
CA LEU A 108 -7.34 -7.17 7.82
C LEU A 108 -8.86 -7.02 7.97
N ASN A 109 -9.53 -6.77 6.85
CA ASN A 109 -10.98 -6.63 6.75
C ASN A 109 -11.63 -7.98 6.44
N GLY A 110 -12.55 -8.40 7.31
CA GLY A 110 -13.26 -9.67 7.16
C GLY A 110 -12.48 -10.88 7.65
N GLU A 111 -13.05 -12.06 7.39
CA GLU A 111 -12.46 -13.34 7.79
C GLU A 111 -11.29 -13.70 6.87
N THR A 112 -10.13 -13.97 7.47
CA THR A 112 -8.93 -14.41 6.74
C THR A 112 -7.87 -14.99 7.69
N ASP A 113 -7.16 -16.00 7.20
CA ASP A 113 -6.03 -16.66 7.88
C ASP A 113 -4.66 -16.03 7.57
N VAL A 114 -4.57 -15.02 6.68
CA VAL A 114 -3.29 -14.44 6.27
C VAL A 114 -2.51 -13.77 7.39
N GLY A 115 -3.14 -13.46 8.51
CA GLY A 115 -2.43 -12.95 9.69
C GLY A 115 -1.40 -13.93 10.26
N SER A 116 -1.46 -15.22 9.90
CA SER A 116 -0.41 -16.20 10.20
C SER A 116 0.81 -16.09 9.28
N LEU A 117 0.67 -15.45 8.11
CA LEU A 117 1.75 -15.21 7.15
C LEU A 117 2.55 -13.95 7.51
N ILE A 118 1.91 -12.98 8.16
CA ILE A 118 2.52 -11.72 8.56
C ILE A 118 3.42 -11.94 9.79
N PRO A 119 4.70 -11.50 9.78
CA PRO A 119 5.58 -11.64 10.95
C PRO A 119 4.99 -10.96 12.19
N GLN A 120 4.91 -11.71 13.31
CA GLN A 120 4.29 -11.24 14.56
C GLN A 120 5.30 -10.95 15.68
N ASP A 121 6.55 -11.34 15.49
CA ASP A 121 7.67 -11.16 16.41
C ASP A 121 8.38 -9.80 16.24
N GLN A 122 8.08 -9.08 15.16
CA GLN A 122 8.69 -7.80 14.82
C GLN A 122 7.97 -6.63 15.51
N ALA A 123 8.70 -5.84 16.30
CA ALA A 123 8.12 -4.73 17.07
C ALA A 123 7.55 -3.59 16.22
N ASN A 124 7.99 -3.46 14.96
CA ASN A 124 7.50 -2.46 14.01
C ASN A 124 6.34 -2.95 13.13
N ILE A 125 5.75 -4.12 13.42
CA ILE A 125 4.64 -4.68 12.65
C ILE A 125 3.45 -4.91 13.59
N LYS A 126 2.26 -4.48 13.16
CA LYS A 126 1.01 -4.71 13.87
C LYS A 126 -0.08 -5.16 12.92
N ILE A 127 -0.93 -6.05 13.42
CA ILE A 127 -2.12 -6.52 12.74
C ILE A 127 -3.34 -5.98 13.48
N ILE A 128 -4.27 -5.37 12.74
CA ILE A 128 -5.58 -4.96 13.20
C ILE A 128 -6.60 -5.76 12.40
N ARG A 129 -7.46 -6.50 13.09
CA ARG A 129 -8.56 -7.25 12.49
C ARG A 129 -9.87 -6.51 12.72
N ARG A 130 -10.68 -6.39 11.68
CA ARG A 130 -11.96 -5.69 11.73
C ARG A 130 -12.96 -6.33 10.76
N GLN A 131 -14.23 -5.95 10.90
CA GLN A 131 -15.29 -6.38 9.98
C GLN A 131 -15.02 -5.86 8.57
N ASN A 132 -15.55 -6.54 7.55
CA ASN A 132 -15.41 -6.11 6.16
C ASN A 132 -16.38 -4.96 5.83
N THR A 133 -16.12 -3.79 6.39
CA THR A 133 -16.91 -2.57 6.22
C THR A 133 -16.00 -1.39 5.87
N CYS A 134 -16.58 -0.29 5.40
CA CYS A 134 -15.91 0.99 5.12
C CYS A 134 -14.89 1.00 3.95
N TYR A 135 -14.75 -0.11 3.22
CA TYR A 135 -13.82 -0.27 2.09
C TYR A 135 -12.38 0.09 2.50
N ASP A 136 -11.46 0.22 1.56
CA ASP A 136 -10.05 0.51 1.86
C ASP A 136 -9.85 1.90 2.46
N LEU A 137 -10.31 2.95 1.79
CA LEU A 137 -10.13 4.34 2.22
C LEU A 137 -10.76 4.62 3.59
N GLY A 138 -11.97 4.14 3.84
CA GLY A 138 -12.62 4.29 5.14
C GLY A 138 -11.95 3.46 6.24
N SER A 139 -11.34 2.30 5.90
CA SER A 139 -10.55 1.53 6.86
C SER A 139 -9.30 2.27 7.32
N HIS A 140 -8.61 2.96 6.41
CA HIS A 140 -7.50 3.84 6.78
C HIS A 140 -7.96 4.94 7.75
N TRP A 141 -9.08 5.61 7.43
CA TRP A 141 -9.65 6.64 8.30
C TRP A 141 -9.98 6.12 9.70
N GLU A 142 -10.68 4.99 9.81
CA GLU A 142 -11.08 4.41 11.10
C GLU A 142 -9.85 4.07 11.95
N VAL A 143 -8.87 3.36 11.37
CA VAL A 143 -7.67 2.91 12.08
C VAL A 143 -6.75 4.07 12.46
N LEU A 144 -6.58 5.06 11.58
CA LEU A 144 -5.70 6.20 11.85
C LEU A 144 -6.28 7.14 12.92
N ASN A 145 -7.61 7.19 13.06
CA ASN A 145 -8.31 7.95 14.10
C ASN A 145 -8.51 7.19 15.41
N ALA A 146 -8.43 5.85 15.39
CA ALA A 146 -8.64 5.03 16.57
C ALA A 146 -7.68 5.42 17.71
N ARG A 147 -8.26 5.58 18.90
CA ARG A 147 -7.51 5.88 20.14
C ARG A 147 -7.58 4.67 21.06
N ASN A 148 -6.43 4.21 21.55
CA ASN A 148 -6.41 3.35 22.73
C ASN A 148 -6.88 4.17 23.94
N ARG A 149 -7.47 3.53 24.96
CA ARG A 149 -7.90 4.25 26.18
C ARG A 149 -6.73 5.06 26.76
N GLY A 150 -6.85 6.39 26.75
CA GLY A 150 -5.82 7.33 27.23
C GLY A 150 -4.63 7.55 26.27
N GLY A 151 -4.62 6.92 25.08
CA GLY A 151 -3.56 7.04 24.09
C GLY A 151 -3.87 8.05 22.97
N LYS A 152 -2.83 8.44 22.22
CA LYS A 152 -2.95 9.25 21.01
C LYS A 152 -3.39 8.38 19.83
N ALA A 153 -4.08 8.99 18.86
CA ALA A 153 -4.37 8.33 17.58
C ALA A 153 -3.06 8.17 16.78
N LEU A 154 -3.02 7.21 15.84
CA LEU A 154 -1.85 7.02 14.99
C LEU A 154 -1.54 8.28 14.17
N ARG A 155 -2.58 8.94 13.62
CA ARG A 155 -2.43 10.21 12.89
C ARG A 155 -1.79 11.32 13.73
N ASP A 156 -2.00 11.30 15.05
CA ASP A 156 -1.49 12.32 15.98
C ASP A 156 -0.05 12.00 16.44
N THR A 157 0.44 10.80 16.12
CA THR A 157 1.74 10.32 16.61
C THR A 157 2.83 10.29 15.54
N TYR A 158 2.49 9.92 14.31
CA TYR A 158 3.42 9.91 13.17
C TYR A 158 3.37 11.23 12.39
N LYS A 159 4.40 11.48 11.56
CA LYS A 159 4.52 12.69 10.73
C LYS A 159 4.51 12.43 9.23
N ARG A 160 4.80 11.20 8.84
CA ARG A 160 4.90 10.74 7.45
C ARG A 160 4.14 9.43 7.35
N PHE A 161 3.33 9.29 6.31
CA PHE A 161 2.40 8.19 6.16
C PHE A 161 2.45 7.66 4.75
N ILE A 162 2.30 6.34 4.61
CA ILE A 162 1.94 5.68 3.36
C ILE A 162 0.66 4.88 3.61
N LEU A 163 -0.37 5.14 2.83
CA LEU A 163 -1.65 4.45 2.85
C LEU A 163 -1.70 3.60 1.58
N MET A 164 -1.76 2.29 1.71
CA MET A 164 -1.83 1.39 0.55
C MET A 164 -2.83 0.26 0.80
N ASN A 165 -3.22 -0.41 -0.28
CA ASN A 165 -4.14 -1.54 -0.20
C ASN A 165 -3.69 -2.74 -1.06
N ALA A 166 -4.31 -3.89 -0.83
CA ALA A 166 -3.89 -5.17 -1.40
C ALA A 166 -4.16 -5.34 -2.91
N SER A 167 -4.66 -4.30 -3.59
CA SER A 167 -4.88 -4.34 -5.05
C SER A 167 -3.61 -4.18 -5.89
N VAL A 168 -2.49 -3.80 -5.27
CA VAL A 168 -1.18 -3.64 -5.91
C VAL A 168 -0.18 -4.67 -5.45
N ARG A 169 0.73 -5.06 -6.35
CA ARG A 169 1.90 -5.87 -6.06
C ARG A 169 3.16 -5.02 -6.11
N GLY A 170 4.06 -5.23 -5.16
CA GLY A 170 5.34 -4.54 -5.08
C GLY A 170 6.00 -4.72 -3.71
N PRO A 171 7.16 -4.08 -3.48
CA PRO A 171 7.83 -3.16 -4.39
C PRO A 171 8.59 -3.89 -5.51
N PHE A 172 8.56 -3.35 -6.72
CA PHE A 172 9.42 -3.70 -7.84
C PHE A 172 10.54 -2.68 -7.95
N ILE A 173 11.76 -3.09 -7.61
CA ILE A 173 12.95 -2.25 -7.70
C ILE A 173 13.90 -2.86 -8.74
N PRO A 174 14.43 -2.07 -9.70
CA PRO A 174 15.44 -2.56 -10.62
C PRO A 174 16.67 -3.09 -9.88
N HIS A 175 17.28 -4.18 -10.35
CA HIS A 175 18.44 -4.80 -9.68
C HIS A 175 19.64 -3.85 -9.47
N TRP A 176 19.77 -2.82 -10.30
CA TRP A 176 20.83 -1.81 -10.22
C TRP A 176 20.51 -0.67 -9.24
N SER A 177 19.28 -0.60 -8.72
CA SER A 177 18.86 0.42 -7.76
C SER A 177 18.98 -0.09 -6.33
N ARG A 178 19.41 0.80 -5.44
CA ARG A 178 19.46 0.60 -3.98
C ARG A 178 18.47 1.52 -3.24
N GLU A 179 17.55 2.14 -3.97
CA GLU A 179 16.59 3.08 -3.40
C GLU A 179 15.61 2.36 -2.46
N CYS A 180 15.37 2.94 -1.29
CA CYS A 180 14.35 2.46 -0.39
C CYS A 180 12.98 2.93 -0.87
N TRP A 181 12.06 2.00 -1.13
CA TRP A 181 10.75 2.34 -1.72
C TRP A 181 9.95 3.34 -0.89
N THR A 182 10.02 3.28 0.45
CA THR A 182 9.35 4.27 1.31
C THR A 182 10.00 5.64 1.17
N SER A 183 11.32 5.71 1.12
CA SER A 183 12.06 6.96 0.86
C SER A 183 11.75 7.54 -0.51
N ALA A 184 11.61 6.71 -1.55
CA ALA A 184 11.28 7.17 -2.90
C ALA A 184 9.95 7.93 -2.95
N TYR A 185 8.89 7.37 -2.33
CA TYR A 185 7.58 8.02 -2.27
C TYR A 185 7.58 9.24 -1.35
N LEU A 186 8.18 9.13 -0.16
CA LEU A 186 8.15 10.22 0.83
C LEU A 186 9.10 11.37 0.48
N GLY A 187 10.17 11.10 -0.27
CA GLY A 187 11.11 12.09 -0.78
C GLY A 187 10.48 13.06 -1.77
N LYS A 188 9.35 12.67 -2.39
CA LYS A 188 8.55 13.52 -3.26
C LYS A 188 7.56 14.43 -2.53
N LEU A 189 7.47 14.37 -1.19
CA LEU A 189 6.58 15.24 -0.40
C LEU A 189 7.07 16.70 -0.28
N ASN A 190 7.69 17.26 -1.31
CA ASN A 190 7.57 18.71 -1.56
C ASN A 190 6.09 19.09 -1.69
N ASP A 191 5.27 18.12 -2.10
CA ASP A 191 3.81 18.11 -2.18
C ASP A 191 3.15 17.53 -0.91
N LYS A 192 1.81 17.59 -0.84
CA LYS A 192 1.04 17.03 0.31
C LYS A 192 0.44 15.65 0.06
N LEU A 193 0.48 15.17 -1.18
CA LEU A 193 0.06 13.83 -1.54
C LEU A 193 0.85 13.34 -2.74
N VAL A 194 1.45 12.16 -2.63
CA VAL A 194 2.15 11.50 -3.73
C VAL A 194 1.53 10.14 -3.94
N GLY A 195 1.12 9.82 -5.16
CA GLY A 195 0.67 8.47 -5.50
C GLY A 195 1.57 7.79 -6.52
N SER A 196 1.22 6.57 -6.87
CA SER A 196 1.84 5.86 -7.99
C SER A 196 1.42 6.50 -9.31
N ALA A 197 0.11 6.68 -9.50
CA ALA A 197 -0.48 7.04 -10.79
C ALA A 197 -1.67 8.00 -10.64
N ILE A 198 -1.98 8.71 -11.73
CA ILE A 198 -3.11 9.64 -11.85
C ILE A 198 -4.14 9.01 -12.79
N ASN A 199 -5.41 9.15 -12.45
CA ASN A 199 -6.51 8.88 -13.38
C ASN A 199 -7.05 10.21 -13.91
N CYS A 200 -7.23 10.29 -15.23
CA CYS A 200 -7.75 11.48 -15.90
C CYS A 200 -9.17 11.24 -16.38
N ARG A 201 -10.12 11.34 -15.45
CA ARG A 201 -11.53 11.04 -15.70
C ARG A 201 -12.14 12.08 -16.66
N ASP A 202 -12.83 11.58 -17.68
CA ASP A 202 -13.58 12.35 -18.68
C ASP A 202 -12.74 13.38 -19.47
N GLY A 203 -11.40 13.22 -19.51
CA GLY A 203 -10.51 14.14 -20.22
C GLY A 203 -10.56 15.60 -19.73
N THR A 204 -11.04 15.83 -18.51
CA THR A 204 -11.27 17.16 -17.92
C THR A 204 -10.34 17.43 -16.73
N SER A 205 -10.58 18.53 -16.00
CA SER A 205 -9.94 18.86 -14.72
C SER A 205 -10.25 17.88 -13.58
N ASN A 206 -11.13 16.88 -13.79
CA ASN A 206 -11.53 15.85 -12.82
C ASN A 206 -10.52 14.68 -12.70
N GLN A 207 -9.25 15.03 -12.67
CA GLN A 207 -8.16 14.08 -12.42
C GLN A 207 -7.89 13.94 -10.92
N TYR A 208 -7.36 12.79 -10.54
CA TYR A 208 -7.07 12.50 -9.15
C TYR A 208 -5.93 11.48 -9.04
N VAL A 209 -5.21 11.55 -7.93
CA VAL A 209 -4.17 10.59 -7.57
C VAL A 209 -4.86 9.30 -7.11
N MET A 210 -4.56 8.17 -7.74
CA MET A 210 -5.18 6.89 -7.39
C MET A 210 -4.70 6.38 -6.02
N SER A 211 -5.64 5.90 -5.21
CA SER A 211 -5.53 5.53 -3.78
C SER A 211 -4.91 4.17 -3.50
N MET A 212 -4.41 3.49 -4.53
CA MET A 212 -3.76 2.20 -4.34
C MET A 212 -2.49 2.29 -3.50
N ILE A 213 -1.80 3.43 -3.57
CA ILE A 213 -0.75 3.85 -2.65
C ILE A 213 -0.70 5.38 -2.62
N TRP A 214 -0.74 5.96 -1.42
CA TRP A 214 -0.64 7.39 -1.15
C TRP A 214 0.40 7.64 -0.07
N ALA A 215 1.43 8.41 -0.38
CA ALA A 215 2.32 9.01 0.60
C ALA A 215 1.85 10.43 0.95
N THR A 216 1.87 10.78 2.23
CA THR A 216 1.47 12.11 2.73
C THR A 216 2.23 12.46 4.01
N ASP A 217 2.27 13.76 4.34
CA ASP A 217 2.68 14.23 5.66
C ASP A 217 1.47 14.40 6.60
N SER A 218 1.70 14.85 7.83
CA SER A 218 0.63 15.09 8.80
C SER A 218 -0.36 16.18 8.38
N ILE A 219 0.06 17.17 7.56
CA ILE A 219 -0.83 18.23 7.08
C ILE A 219 -1.78 17.65 6.04
N GLY A 220 -1.23 17.02 5.00
CA GLY A 220 -2.01 16.34 3.97
C GLY A 220 -2.94 15.30 4.58
N LEU A 221 -2.44 14.49 5.52
CA LEU A 221 -3.25 13.46 6.18
C LEU A 221 -4.45 14.08 6.90
N ASN A 222 -4.24 15.15 7.67
CA ASN A 222 -5.32 15.78 8.43
C ASN A 222 -6.38 16.42 7.52
N LEU A 223 -6.02 16.86 6.32
CA LEU A 223 -6.96 17.35 5.32
C LEU A 223 -7.78 16.19 4.72
N ILE A 224 -7.10 15.13 4.26
CA ILE A 224 -7.80 14.02 3.60
C ILE A 224 -8.66 13.21 4.58
N LEU A 225 -8.32 13.17 5.87
CA LEU A 225 -9.13 12.48 6.89
C LEU A 225 -10.35 13.29 7.38
N THR A 226 -10.69 14.41 6.72
CA THR A 226 -11.97 15.11 6.93
C THR A 226 -13.08 14.53 6.05
N PRO A 227 -14.37 14.75 6.36
CA PRO A 227 -15.47 14.32 5.49
C PRO A 227 -15.41 14.88 4.07
N ALA A 228 -14.69 16.00 3.84
CA ALA A 228 -14.45 16.53 2.51
C ALA A 228 -13.50 15.66 1.66
N GLY A 229 -12.66 14.83 2.30
CA GLY A 229 -11.81 13.82 1.69
C GLY A 229 -12.34 12.41 1.94
N ILE A 230 -11.54 11.55 2.55
CA ILE A 230 -11.86 10.16 2.90
C ILE A 230 -12.33 9.98 4.34
N GLY A 231 -12.66 11.06 5.04
CA GLY A 231 -12.91 11.09 6.48
C GLY A 231 -14.23 10.51 6.96
N GLN A 232 -14.66 9.39 6.40
CA GLN A 232 -15.92 8.73 6.70
C GLN A 232 -15.82 7.21 6.44
N CYS A 233 -16.74 6.45 7.03
CA CYS A 233 -17.01 5.10 6.57
C CYS A 233 -17.87 5.17 5.30
N PHE A 234 -17.49 4.43 4.26
CA PHE A 234 -18.24 4.35 3.01
C PHE A 234 -19.16 3.13 3.00
N SER A 235 -20.39 3.31 2.53
CA SER A 235 -21.40 2.26 2.44
C SER A 235 -21.36 1.53 1.10
N THR A 236 -20.89 2.20 0.04
CA THR A 236 -20.77 1.63 -1.31
C THR A 236 -19.38 1.86 -1.91
N LEU A 237 -19.04 1.05 -2.93
CA LEU A 237 -17.82 1.22 -3.72
C LEU A 237 -17.83 2.58 -4.45
N GLU A 238 -18.99 3.01 -4.94
CA GLU A 238 -19.13 4.31 -5.61
C GLU A 238 -18.81 5.48 -4.68
N GLU A 239 -19.30 5.46 -3.44
CA GLU A 239 -18.96 6.50 -2.46
C GLU A 239 -17.46 6.52 -2.15
N THR A 240 -16.83 5.34 -2.12
CA THR A 240 -15.38 5.21 -1.92
C THR A 240 -14.61 5.85 -3.08
N ILE A 241 -15.01 5.56 -4.32
CA ILE A 241 -14.42 6.15 -5.54
C ILE A 241 -14.64 7.68 -5.55
N LEU A 242 -15.81 8.17 -5.15
CA LEU A 242 -16.05 9.61 -5.03
C LEU A 242 -15.16 10.26 -3.95
N GLY A 243 -14.90 9.55 -2.84
CA GLY A 243 -13.92 9.93 -1.82
C GLY A 243 -12.50 10.07 -2.36
N GLU A 244 -12.07 9.11 -3.18
CA GLU A 244 -10.80 9.16 -3.90
C GLU A 244 -10.73 10.37 -4.83
N ILE A 245 -11.72 10.54 -5.72
CA ILE A 245 -11.78 11.61 -6.72
C ILE A 245 -11.69 12.99 -6.09
N ARG A 246 -12.43 13.23 -4.99
CA ARG A 246 -12.48 14.55 -4.34
C ARG A 246 -11.23 14.90 -3.52
N THR A 247 -10.38 13.92 -3.19
CA THR A 247 -9.21 14.12 -2.34
C THR A 247 -8.18 15.03 -2.99
N THR A 248 -7.94 14.89 -4.29
CA THR A 248 -6.99 15.74 -5.00
C THR A 248 -7.46 17.20 -5.11
N PRO A 249 -8.68 17.51 -5.58
CA PRO A 249 -9.22 18.88 -5.56
C PRO A 249 -9.19 19.52 -4.17
N LEU A 250 -9.49 18.76 -3.10
CA LEU A 250 -9.44 19.25 -1.72
C LEU A 250 -8.05 19.78 -1.32
N LEU A 251 -7.00 19.04 -1.66
CA LEU A 251 -5.62 19.45 -1.38
C LEU A 251 -5.25 20.69 -2.20
N LYS A 252 -5.60 20.70 -3.50
CA LYS A 252 -5.35 21.85 -4.38
C LYS A 252 -6.06 23.12 -3.90
N SER A 253 -7.34 23.03 -3.56
CA SER A 253 -8.11 24.18 -3.04
C SER A 253 -7.60 24.69 -1.70
N SER A 254 -6.84 23.86 -0.97
CA SER A 254 -6.17 24.22 0.28
C SER A 254 -4.77 24.84 0.06
N GLY A 255 -4.40 25.13 -1.19
CA GLY A 255 -3.11 25.74 -1.56
C GLY A 255 -1.94 24.75 -1.61
N TYR A 256 -2.22 23.44 -1.67
CA TYR A 256 -1.20 22.41 -1.72
C TYR A 256 -1.13 21.73 -3.07
N HIS A 257 0.05 21.22 -3.40
CA HIS A 257 0.28 20.45 -4.61
C HIS A 257 0.20 18.95 -4.33
N VAL A 258 0.07 18.17 -5.41
CA VAL A 258 0.06 16.70 -5.42
C VAL A 258 0.99 16.21 -6.52
N ASP A 259 1.56 15.02 -6.35
CA ASP A 259 2.51 14.42 -7.31
C ASP A 259 2.20 12.93 -7.55
N ALA A 260 2.83 12.35 -8.58
CA ALA A 260 2.76 10.92 -8.86
C ALA A 260 4.09 10.37 -9.38
N MET A 261 4.35 9.07 -9.17
CA MET A 261 5.58 8.42 -9.64
C MET A 261 5.71 8.39 -11.17
N MET A 262 4.61 8.36 -11.91
CA MET A 262 4.59 8.20 -13.37
C MET A 262 5.45 9.24 -14.12
N THR A 263 6.34 8.75 -14.96
CA THR A 263 7.31 9.52 -15.75
C THR A 263 6.62 10.53 -16.65
N MET A 264 5.47 10.20 -17.24
CA MET A 264 4.78 11.14 -18.12
C MET A 264 4.47 12.47 -17.41
N PHE A 265 4.18 12.43 -16.11
CA PHE A 265 3.92 13.62 -15.30
C PHE A 265 5.21 14.28 -14.82
N GLN A 266 6.24 13.49 -14.54
CA GLN A 266 7.57 13.98 -14.17
C GLN A 266 8.34 14.64 -15.34
N SER A 267 7.98 14.30 -16.59
CA SER A 267 8.70 14.74 -17.79
C SER A 267 8.44 16.19 -18.21
N LYS A 268 7.48 16.88 -17.58
CA LYS A 268 7.08 18.24 -17.94
C LYS A 268 7.30 19.19 -16.75
N PRO A 269 8.14 20.23 -16.90
CA PRO A 269 8.44 21.18 -15.81
C PRO A 269 7.20 21.88 -15.25
N ASP A 270 6.23 22.17 -16.12
CA ASP A 270 4.95 22.82 -15.78
C ASP A 270 3.78 21.85 -15.94
N TYR A 271 3.96 20.57 -15.56
CA TYR A 271 2.82 19.65 -15.48
C TYR A 271 1.86 20.14 -14.40
N GLY A 272 0.95 21.06 -14.75
CA GLY A 272 0.10 21.78 -13.80
C GLY A 272 -0.94 20.91 -13.09
N PHE A 273 -0.86 19.59 -13.23
CA PHE A 273 -1.97 18.66 -13.10
C PHE A 273 -3.02 19.02 -14.17
N GLU A 274 -3.54 20.25 -14.21
CA GLU A 274 -4.79 20.76 -14.82
C GLU A 274 -5.08 20.44 -16.29
N ASN A 275 -4.09 20.05 -17.08
CA ASN A 275 -4.24 19.77 -18.51
C ASN A 275 -3.92 18.32 -18.83
N CYS A 276 -4.75 17.40 -18.31
CA CYS A 276 -4.63 16.01 -18.71
C CYS A 276 -5.19 15.82 -20.12
N ALA A 277 -4.30 15.86 -21.12
CA ALA A 277 -4.64 15.66 -22.53
C ALA A 277 -4.83 14.18 -22.91
N VAL A 278 -4.56 13.26 -21.98
CA VAL A 278 -4.71 11.81 -22.17
C VAL A 278 -5.80 11.35 -21.22
N GLU A 279 -6.96 10.99 -21.78
CA GLU A 279 -8.10 10.50 -20.99
C GLU A 279 -7.88 9.06 -20.52
N GLY A 280 -8.34 8.76 -19.30
CA GLY A 280 -8.57 7.39 -18.84
C GLY A 280 -7.70 6.90 -17.69
N ASP A 281 -7.89 5.61 -17.37
CA ASP A 281 -7.10 4.86 -16.40
C ASP A 281 -5.81 4.37 -17.07
N MET A 282 -4.69 4.99 -16.73
CA MET A 282 -3.38 4.65 -17.29
C MET A 282 -2.83 3.30 -16.80
N LEU A 283 -3.53 2.64 -15.87
CA LEU A 283 -3.24 1.29 -15.38
C LEU A 283 -4.12 0.22 -16.04
N ALA A 284 -4.81 0.55 -17.11
CA ALA A 284 -5.43 -0.41 -18.02
C ALA A 284 -4.45 -0.88 -19.09
N GLU A 285 -4.75 -2.02 -19.72
CA GLU A 285 -3.98 -2.55 -20.86
C GLU A 285 -3.90 -1.50 -21.99
N LYS A 286 -2.68 -1.14 -22.39
CA LYS A 286 -2.31 -0.10 -23.35
C LYS A 286 -2.77 1.32 -22.97
N GLY A 287 -3.20 1.53 -21.72
CA GLY A 287 -3.68 2.82 -21.21
C GLY A 287 -2.58 3.86 -21.01
N TYR A 288 -1.30 3.46 -21.04
CA TYR A 288 -0.16 4.35 -20.84
C TYR A 288 0.48 4.71 -22.19
N ALA A 289 -0.06 5.73 -22.86
CA ALA A 289 0.41 6.21 -24.16
C ALA A 289 0.48 5.11 -25.27
N GLY A 290 -0.45 4.16 -25.22
CA GLY A 290 -0.54 3.03 -26.17
C GLY A 290 0.28 1.80 -25.77
N PHE A 291 0.99 1.85 -24.65
CA PHE A 291 1.72 0.74 -24.04
C PHE A 291 1.32 0.57 -22.56
N ASN A 292 1.96 -0.38 -21.87
CA ASN A 292 1.70 -0.68 -20.46
C ASN A 292 2.75 -0.01 -19.57
N VAL A 293 2.32 0.58 -18.45
CA VAL A 293 3.27 1.11 -17.46
C VAL A 293 4.13 -0.03 -16.90
N HIS A 294 5.44 0.19 -16.82
CA HIS A 294 6.36 -0.83 -16.33
C HIS A 294 6.39 -0.86 -14.79
N PRO A 295 6.46 -2.03 -14.11
CA PRO A 295 6.41 -2.08 -12.65
C PRO A 295 7.53 -1.31 -11.95
N PHE A 296 8.73 -1.23 -12.55
CA PHE A 296 9.84 -0.42 -12.04
C PHE A 296 9.57 1.08 -12.01
N GLU A 297 8.61 1.57 -12.80
CA GLU A 297 8.26 2.99 -12.82
C GLU A 297 7.45 3.38 -11.58
N LEU A 298 6.53 2.51 -11.15
CA LEU A 298 5.62 2.79 -10.05
C LEU A 298 6.03 2.16 -8.72
N MET A 299 6.93 1.18 -8.76
CA MET A 299 7.26 0.23 -7.69
C MET A 299 6.08 -0.66 -7.26
N PHE A 300 4.84 -0.17 -7.32
CA PHE A 300 3.62 -0.91 -6.99
C PHE A 300 2.66 -0.85 -8.17
N ILE A 301 2.34 -2.00 -8.75
CA ILE A 301 1.48 -2.11 -9.94
C ILE A 301 0.16 -2.81 -9.60
N LYS A 302 -0.94 -2.31 -10.16
CA LYS A 302 -2.28 -2.87 -9.98
C LYS A 302 -2.35 -4.26 -10.64
N THR A 303 -2.89 -5.25 -9.95
CA THR A 303 -2.97 -6.63 -10.49
C THR A 303 -4.39 -7.08 -10.83
N ASN A 304 -5.41 -6.28 -10.53
CA ASN A 304 -6.82 -6.61 -10.76
C ASN A 304 -7.44 -5.82 -11.92
N ARG A 305 -6.61 -5.30 -12.83
CA ARG A 305 -7.02 -4.54 -14.03
C ARG A 305 -6.69 -5.25 -15.35
N GLY A 306 -6.08 -6.43 -15.29
CA GLY A 306 -5.62 -7.14 -16.49
C GLY A 306 -4.49 -6.43 -17.23
N ILE A 307 -3.79 -5.49 -16.59
CA ILE A 307 -2.58 -4.88 -17.15
C ILE A 307 -1.48 -5.93 -17.21
N ASP A 308 -1.13 -6.33 -18.43
CA ASP A 308 -0.08 -7.28 -18.77
C ASP A 308 0.25 -8.35 -17.69
N PRO A 309 -0.64 -9.34 -17.48
CA PRO A 309 -0.46 -10.36 -16.45
C PRO A 309 0.86 -11.12 -16.59
N LEU A 310 1.31 -11.34 -17.83
CA LEU A 310 2.57 -12.03 -18.12
C LEU A 310 3.79 -11.23 -17.62
N MET A 311 3.81 -9.92 -17.88
CA MET A 311 4.87 -9.04 -17.36
C MET A 311 4.90 -9.09 -15.83
N ILE A 312 3.75 -8.95 -15.18
CA ILE A 312 3.68 -8.93 -13.70
C ILE A 312 4.15 -10.27 -13.11
N GLU A 313 3.69 -11.41 -13.63
CA GLU A 313 4.13 -12.73 -13.17
C GLU A 313 5.61 -12.97 -13.39
N THR A 314 6.13 -12.60 -14.56
CA THR A 314 7.55 -12.78 -14.91
C THR A 314 8.44 -11.91 -14.04
N MET A 315 8.06 -10.65 -13.83
CA MET A 315 8.76 -9.70 -12.96
C MET A 315 8.77 -10.16 -11.51
N SER A 316 7.63 -10.65 -10.99
CA SER A 316 7.56 -11.20 -9.63
C SER A 316 8.56 -12.35 -9.47
N LYS A 317 8.57 -13.31 -10.40
CA LYS A 317 9.51 -14.42 -10.39
C LYS A 317 10.97 -13.96 -10.40
N TRP A 318 11.31 -12.95 -11.19
CA TRP A 318 12.69 -12.44 -11.23
C TRP A 318 13.10 -11.73 -9.95
N VAL A 319 12.17 -11.03 -9.27
CA VAL A 319 12.43 -10.45 -7.94
C VAL A 319 12.60 -11.55 -6.88
N ASP A 320 11.77 -12.59 -6.89
CA ASP A 320 11.94 -13.74 -6.00
C ASP A 320 13.31 -14.40 -6.21
N GLN A 321 13.71 -14.60 -7.47
CA GLN A 321 14.97 -15.24 -7.84
C GLN A 321 16.21 -14.40 -7.51
N SER A 322 16.10 -13.06 -7.54
CA SER A 322 17.20 -12.19 -7.16
C SER A 322 17.43 -12.16 -5.65
N GLY A 323 16.44 -12.57 -4.85
CA GLY A 323 16.50 -12.51 -3.40
C GLY A 323 16.42 -11.09 -2.84
N TYR A 324 15.93 -10.11 -3.62
CA TYR A 324 15.79 -8.73 -3.16
C TYR A 324 14.90 -8.66 -1.92
N ARG A 325 15.34 -7.93 -0.88
CA ARG A 325 14.52 -7.64 0.30
C ARG A 325 14.70 -6.19 0.69
N SER A 326 13.59 -5.49 0.96
CA SER A 326 13.68 -4.11 1.43
C SER A 326 14.44 -3.98 2.76
N TYR A 327 14.51 -5.03 3.57
CA TYR A 327 15.36 -5.08 4.77
C TYR A 327 16.85 -4.82 4.49
N ASP A 328 17.34 -5.18 3.30
CA ASP A 328 18.76 -5.12 2.94
C ASP A 328 19.14 -3.77 2.28
N VAL A 329 18.17 -2.87 2.06
CA VAL A 329 18.41 -1.56 1.43
C VAL A 329 17.80 -0.39 2.21
N CYS A 330 16.68 -0.61 2.92
CA CYS A 330 15.99 0.44 3.66
C CYS A 330 16.53 0.60 5.08
N GLY A 331 17.14 1.75 5.36
CA GLY A 331 17.64 2.11 6.69
C GLY A 331 19.16 2.05 6.82
N GLU A 332 19.85 1.58 5.78
CA GLU A 332 21.26 1.90 5.57
C GLU A 332 21.36 3.41 5.29
N LYS A 333 22.15 4.12 6.09
CA LYS A 333 22.49 5.53 5.88
C LYS A 333 23.95 5.66 5.50
#